data_AF-A0A9E4BGQ7-F1
#
_entry.id   AF-A0A9E4BGQ7-F1
#
_cell.length_a   1.000
_cell.length_b   1.000
_cell.length_c   1.000
_cell.angle_alpha   90.00
_cell.angle_beta   90.00
_cell.angle_gamma   90.00
#
_symmetry.space_group_name_H-M   'P 1'
#
loop_
_entity.id
_entity.type
_entity.pdbx_description
1 polymer ?
#
loop_
_entity_poly.entity_id
_entity_poly.type
_entity_poly.pdbx_seq_one_letter_code
_entity_poly.pdbx_strand_id
1 'polypeptide(L)'
;MIVGTTMKVVELITNHLAYGWSPEELHFQHPYLSMGQIHSALAYYWDHKTELDRDIEERLESIDQIQKATSPSSLVKRLKAKGLA
;
A
#
# COMPACT_ATOMS: atom_id res chain seq x y z
N MET A 1 12.18 1.47 4.88
CA MET A 1 11.21 2.47 5.39
C MET A 1 11.69 3.85 5.00
N ILE A 2 10.80 4.83 4.94
CA ILE A 2 11.20 6.23 4.76
C ILE A 2 11.71 6.76 6.11
N VAL A 3 12.92 7.32 6.14
CA VAL A 3 13.56 7.78 7.39
C VAL A 3 12.69 8.81 8.09
N GLY A 4 12.49 8.63 9.40
CA GLY A 4 11.68 9.54 10.22
C GLY A 4 10.18 9.31 10.15
N THR A 5 9.72 8.25 9.47
CA THR A 5 8.30 7.87 9.42
C THR A 5 8.11 6.38 9.63
N THR A 6 6.85 5.97 9.84
CA THR A 6 6.44 4.55 9.84
C THR A 6 6.08 4.05 8.45
N MET A 7 6.11 4.92 7.43
CA MET A 7 5.73 4.57 6.07
C MET A 7 6.83 3.76 5.39
N LYS A 8 6.44 2.66 4.74
CA LYS A 8 7.37 1.88 3.92
C LYS A 8 7.49 2.49 2.53
N VAL A 9 8.65 2.30 1.90
CA VAL A 9 8.85 2.71 0.50
C VAL A 9 7.83 2.01 -0.38
N VAL A 10 7.64 0.70 -0.22
CA VAL A 10 6.66 -0.08 -0.99
C VAL A 10 5.23 0.48 -0.88
N GLU A 11 4.83 1.00 0.28
CA GLU A 11 3.49 1.59 0.46
C GLU A 11 3.33 2.90 -0.32
N LEU A 12 4.35 3.77 -0.30
CA LEU A 12 4.35 5.00 -1.09
C LEU A 12 4.33 4.71 -2.60
N ILE A 13 5.12 3.72 -3.03
CA ILE A 13 5.19 3.30 -4.44
C ILE A 13 3.88 2.67 -4.91
N THR A 14 3.24 1.82 -4.09
CA THR A 14 1.92 1.26 -4.44
C THR A 14 0.90 2.38 -4.65
N ASN A 15 0.90 3.44 -3.84
CA ASN A 15 0.02 4.61 -4.07
C ASN A 15 0.35 5.32 -5.39
N HIS A 16 1.63 5.54 -5.67
CA HIS A 16 2.08 6.14 -6.93
C HIS A 16 1.60 5.32 -8.15
N LEU A 17 1.76 4.00 -8.12
CA LEU A 17 1.39 3.11 -9.22
C LEU A 17 -0.14 2.94 -9.36
N ALA A 18 -0.86 2.82 -8.24
CA ALA A 18 -2.30 2.58 -8.25
C ALA A 18 -3.09 3.80 -8.73
N TYR A 19 -2.63 5.01 -8.41
CA TYR A 19 -3.35 6.25 -8.70
C TYR A 19 -2.68 7.14 -9.74
N GLY A 20 -1.44 6.84 -10.15
CA GLY A 20 -0.67 7.66 -11.08
C GLY A 20 -0.27 9.02 -10.50
N TRP A 21 -0.19 9.15 -9.18
CA TRP A 21 0.10 10.42 -8.51
C TRP A 21 1.51 10.94 -8.81
N SER A 22 1.61 12.22 -9.16
CA SER A 22 2.88 12.93 -9.25
C SER A 22 3.59 13.01 -7.87
N PRO A 23 4.88 13.35 -7.79
CA PRO A 23 5.54 13.67 -6.52
C PRO A 23 4.81 14.76 -5.71
N GLU A 24 4.25 15.76 -6.39
CA GLU A 24 3.47 16.84 -5.79
C GLU A 24 2.14 16.32 -5.22
N GLU A 25 1.44 15.46 -5.96
CA GLU A 25 0.23 14.80 -5.46
C GLU A 25 0.56 13.87 -4.28
N LEU A 26 1.67 13.12 -4.34
CA LEU A 26 2.11 12.28 -3.21
C LEU A 26 2.38 13.12 -1.97
N HIS A 27 2.98 14.30 -2.14
CA HIS A 27 3.19 15.24 -1.04
C HIS A 27 1.87 15.79 -0.51
N PHE A 28 0.94 16.15 -1.40
CA PHE A 28 -0.39 16.62 -1.02
C PHE A 28 -1.16 15.57 -0.19
N GLN A 29 -1.06 14.29 -0.56
CA GLN A 29 -1.73 13.18 0.12
C GLN A 29 -0.99 12.75 1.41
N HIS A 30 0.33 12.89 1.44
CA HIS A 30 1.19 12.57 2.59
C HIS A 30 2.00 13.79 3.02
N PRO A 31 1.36 14.84 3.57
CA PRO A 31 1.99 16.15 3.82
C PRO A 31 3.12 16.11 4.87
N TYR A 32 3.24 15.02 5.63
CA TYR A 32 4.32 14.77 6.58
C TYR A 32 5.61 14.23 5.92
N LEU A 33 5.57 13.87 4.63
CA LEU A 33 6.75 13.54 3.85
C LEU A 33 7.29 14.80 3.18
N SER A 34 8.58 15.06 3.28
CA SER A 34 9.22 16.09 2.48
C SER A 34 9.36 15.65 1.01
N MET A 35 9.43 16.61 0.09
CA MET A 35 9.72 16.33 -1.33
C MET A 35 11.01 15.53 -1.51
N GLY A 36 12.05 15.80 -0.71
CA GLY A 36 13.30 15.04 -0.73
C GLY A 36 13.10 13.56 -0.40
N GLN A 37 12.28 13.24 0.60
CA GLN A 37 11.95 11.85 0.95
C GLN A 37 11.16 11.16 -0.17
N ILE A 38 10.20 11.86 -0.78
CA ILE A 38 9.38 11.33 -1.88
C ILE A 38 10.27 11.02 -3.09
N HIS A 39 11.08 11.98 -3.55
CA HIS A 39 11.99 11.75 -4.67
C HIS A 39 13.04 10.68 -4.38
N SER A 40 13.57 10.62 -3.15
CA SER A 40 14.52 9.56 -2.76
C SER A 40 13.87 8.18 -2.80
N ALA A 41 12.61 8.06 -2.34
CA ALA A 41 11.87 6.81 -2.39
C ALA A 41 11.56 6.37 -3.83
N LEU A 42 11.17 7.32 -4.69
CA LEU A 42 10.95 7.06 -6.12
C LEU A 42 12.25 6.63 -6.82
N ALA A 43 13.36 7.32 -6.56
CA ALA A 43 14.67 6.95 -7.10
C ALA A 43 15.08 5.54 -6.65
N TYR A 44 14.97 5.25 -5.34
CA TYR A 44 15.24 3.92 -4.80
C TYR A 44 14.39 2.84 -5.48
N TYR A 45 13.12 3.13 -5.75
CA TYR A 45 12.25 2.20 -6.46
C TYR A 45 12.72 1.93 -7.88
N TRP A 46 13.10 2.95 -8.64
CA TRP A 46 13.58 2.74 -10.01
C TRP A 46 14.89 1.95 -10.05
N ASP A 47 15.77 2.16 -9.08
CA ASP A 47 17.01 1.39 -8.94
C ASP A 47 16.76 -0.08 -8.55
N HIS A 48 15.63 -0.40 -7.91
CA HIS A 48 15.29 -1.73 -7.38
C HIS A 48 13.94 -2.25 -7.90
N LYS A 49 13.53 -1.80 -9.09
CA LYS A 49 12.14 -1.96 -9.57
C LYS A 49 11.68 -3.42 -9.60
N THR A 50 12.50 -4.32 -10.15
CA THR A 50 12.16 -5.74 -10.24
C THR A 50 11.95 -6.39 -8.87
N GLU A 51 12.75 -6.02 -7.88
CA GLU A 51 12.63 -6.56 -6.52
C GLU A 51 11.34 -6.06 -5.85
N LEU A 52 11.07 -4.76 -5.96
CA LEU A 52 9.92 -4.14 -5.34
C LEU A 52 8.60 -4.51 -6.01
N ASP A 53 8.57 -4.62 -7.34
CA ASP A 53 7.39 -5.13 -8.07
C ASP A 53 7.02 -6.54 -7.59
N ARG A 54 8.03 -7.42 -7.43
CA ARG A 54 7.83 -8.76 -6.90
C ARG A 54 7.34 -8.75 -5.45
N ASP A 55 7.90 -7.91 -4.58
CA ASP A 55 7.41 -7.76 -3.20
C ASP A 55 5.95 -7.27 -3.16
N ILE A 56 5.56 -6.37 -4.07
CA ILE A 56 4.17 -5.91 -4.19
C ILE A 56 3.25 -7.06 -4.60
N GLU A 57 3.64 -7.84 -5.62
CA GLU A 57 2.85 -8.97 -6.12
C GLU A 57 2.70 -10.07 -5.04
N GLU A 58 3.79 -10.48 -4.40
CA GLU A 58 3.78 -11.49 -3.32
C GLU A 58 2.89 -11.06 -2.14
N ARG A 59 2.86 -9.77 -1.80
CA ARG A 59 1.96 -9.22 -0.77
C ARG A 59 0.50 -9.30 -1.19
N LEU A 60 0.18 -8.98 -2.45
CA LEU A 60 -1.19 -9.05 -2.97
C LEU A 60 -1.70 -10.49 -2.97
N GLU A 61 -0.87 -11.44 -3.43
CA GLU A 61 -1.18 -12.87 -3.38
C GLU A 61 -1.42 -13.34 -1.94
N SER A 62 -0.55 -12.93 -1.01
CA SER A 62 -0.70 -13.28 0.40
C SER A 62 -2.02 -12.78 0.99
N ILE A 63 -2.46 -11.56 0.64
CA ILE A 63 -3.74 -11.00 1.08
C ILE A 63 -4.92 -11.79 0.51
N ASP A 64 -4.88 -12.16 -0.77
CA ASP A 64 -5.92 -12.98 -1.40
C ASP A 64 -6.04 -14.37 -0.73
N GLN A 65 -4.92 -15.02 -0.44
CA GLN A 65 -4.92 -16.30 0.28
C GLN A 65 -5.50 -16.18 1.69
N ILE A 66 -5.14 -15.13 2.43
CA ILE A 66 -5.70 -14.87 3.77
C ILE A 66 -7.21 -14.62 3.68
N GLN A 67 -7.69 -13.85 2.71
CA GLN A 67 -9.12 -13.61 2.54
C GLN A 67 -9.89 -14.90 2.23
N LYS A 68 -9.36 -15.76 1.36
CA LYS A 68 -9.95 -17.07 1.05
C LYS A 68 -9.97 -18.01 2.26
N ALA A 69 -8.92 -18.00 3.08
CA ALA A 69 -8.81 -18.85 4.26
C ALA A 69 -9.61 -18.34 5.47
N THR A 70 -9.94 -17.04 5.50
CA THR A 70 -10.61 -16.42 6.64
C THR A 70 -12.12 -16.64 6.57
N SER A 71 -12.65 -17.43 7.51
CA SER A 71 -14.10 -17.54 7.70
C SER A 71 -14.69 -16.21 8.17
N PRO A 72 -15.89 -15.81 7.66
CA PRO A 72 -16.51 -14.56 8.06
C PRO A 72 -16.73 -14.52 9.57
N SER A 73 -16.37 -13.38 10.17
CA SER A 73 -16.49 -13.19 11.62
C SER A 73 -17.94 -13.32 12.09
N SER A 74 -18.13 -13.61 13.37
CA SER A 74 -19.47 -13.69 13.98
C SER A 74 -20.27 -12.39 13.80
N LEU A 75 -19.60 -11.23 13.80
CA LEU A 75 -20.21 -9.94 13.52
C LEU A 75 -20.69 -9.85 12.07
N VAL A 76 -19.85 -10.23 11.09
CA VAL A 76 -20.21 -10.22 9.66
C VAL A 76 -21.39 -11.16 9.39
N LYS A 77 -21.40 -12.36 10.01
CA LYS A 77 -22.53 -13.29 9.92
C LYS A 77 -23.83 -12.67 10.44
N ARG A 78 -23.79 -11.96 11.58
CA ARG A 78 -24.95 -11.28 12.18
C ARG A 78 -25.42 -10.09 11.37
N LEU A 79 -24.52 -9.34 10.72
CA LEU A 79 -24.88 -8.21 9.85
C LEU A 79 -25.57 -8.69 8.57
N LYS A 80 -25.05 -9.75 7.93
CA LYS A 80 -25.69 -10.39 6.77
C LYS A 80 -27.09 -10.93 7.11
N ALA A 81 -27.23 -11.57 8.27
CA ALA A 81 -28.54 -12.06 8.74
C ALA A 81 -29.58 -10.93 8.96
N LYS A 82 -29.14 -9.69 9.11
CA LYS A 82 -29.99 -8.50 9.24
C LYS A 82 -30.16 -7.70 7.94
N GLY A 83 -29.57 -8.14 6.82
CA GLY A 83 -29.61 -7.42 5.55
C GLY A 83 -28.78 -6.14 5.51
N LEU A 84 -27.80 -5.99 6.41
CA LEU A 84 -26.98 -4.78 6.59
C LEU A 84 -25.56 -4.90 6.01
N ALA A 85 -25.24 -6.02 5.34
CA ALA A 85 -23.93 -6.33 4.78
C ALA A 85 -24.06 -7.14 3.49
#